data_AF-A0A388PA11-F1
#
_entry.id   AF-A0A388PA11-F1
#
_cell.length_a   1.000
_cell.length_b   1.000
_cell.length_c   1.000
_cell.angle_alpha   90.00
_cell.angle_beta   90.00
_cell.angle_gamma   90.00
#
_symmetry.space_group_name_H-M   'P 1'
#
loop_
_entity.id
_entity.type
_entity.pdbx_description
1 polymer ?
#
loop_
_entity_poly.entity_id
_entity_poly.type
_entity_poly.pdbx_seq_one_letter_code
_entity_poly.pdbx_strand_id
1 'polypeptide(L)'
;MEMTEEDWRPYGRKLYAADWAKLFVPGDFRRTITWELCFARVRMLGIATNFYSPGEDVTNCPRSTTSASVLASLWSGRAVDYGVWKTQELLKGVGWSRSIAAIAMERTQGGWGFNPAWRGRYVPGGPTKNAGGHFERMDPPTADRITTAQLAQDPFFRPPNEGVLRGPRLLAPSPILDCANMRYDLLARAIPAMTFAAGAAPVPSTGNGLQVANFDLEALGRTDPGQWPTEGHEATRLAGRWLHSDYKNVALPYVAPLFTHMINFAALR
;
A
#
# COMPACT_ATOMS: atom_id res chain seq x y z
N MET A 1 -7.08 -12.46 -1.79
CA MET A 1 -6.61 -11.29 -0.99
C MET A 1 -7.05 -10.03 -1.71
N GLU A 2 -7.69 -9.09 -1.00
CA GLU A 2 -8.31 -7.89 -1.59
C GLU A 2 -7.32 -6.75 -1.89
N MET A 3 -6.12 -6.77 -1.28
CA MET A 3 -5.00 -5.83 -1.50
C MET A 3 -3.88 -6.44 -2.37
N THR A 4 -4.27 -7.30 -3.31
CA THR A 4 -3.34 -7.97 -4.21
C THR A 4 -3.83 -7.76 -5.63
N GLU A 5 -2.92 -7.24 -6.46
CA GLU A 5 -3.16 -7.04 -7.87
C GLU A 5 -3.54 -8.37 -8.53
N GLU A 6 -4.56 -8.33 -9.38
CA GLU A 6 -5.21 -9.52 -9.92
C GLU A 6 -4.25 -10.48 -10.64
N ASP A 7 -3.31 -9.96 -11.42
CA ASP A 7 -2.30 -10.74 -12.12
C ASP A 7 -1.37 -11.50 -11.19
N TRP A 8 -1.23 -11.04 -9.93
CA TRP A 8 -0.31 -11.59 -8.95
C TRP A 8 -0.92 -12.68 -8.07
N ARG A 9 -2.26 -12.74 -8.00
CA ARG A 9 -2.99 -13.70 -7.15
C ARG A 9 -2.64 -15.16 -7.40
N PRO A 10 -2.32 -15.62 -8.63
CA PRO A 10 -1.90 -17.00 -8.88
C PRO A 10 -0.49 -17.34 -8.39
N TYR A 11 0.37 -16.35 -8.13
CA TYR A 11 1.77 -16.56 -7.75
C TYR A 11 1.94 -16.74 -6.24
N GLY A 12 2.93 -17.54 -5.83
CA GLY A 12 3.28 -17.72 -4.43
C GLY A 12 3.77 -16.43 -3.75
N ARG A 13 3.38 -16.24 -2.48
CA ARG A 13 3.71 -15.04 -1.68
C ARG A 13 5.21 -14.69 -1.62
N LYS A 14 6.09 -15.69 -1.68
CA LYS A 14 7.55 -15.47 -1.70
C LYS A 14 8.04 -14.61 -2.87
N LEU A 15 7.23 -14.52 -3.94
CA LEU A 15 7.52 -13.73 -5.14
C LEU A 15 7.07 -12.27 -5.00
N TYR A 16 6.26 -11.95 -4.00
CA TYR A 16 5.63 -10.64 -3.86
C TYR A 16 6.60 -9.60 -3.30
N ALA A 17 6.51 -8.37 -3.80
CA ALA A 17 7.26 -7.24 -3.24
C ALA A 17 6.99 -7.03 -1.74
N ALA A 18 5.74 -7.23 -1.30
CA ALA A 18 5.34 -7.08 0.10
C ALA A 18 6.06 -8.02 1.07
N ASP A 19 6.44 -9.21 0.61
CA ASP A 19 7.12 -10.21 1.42
C ASP A 19 8.62 -10.31 1.11
N TRP A 20 9.15 -9.42 0.27
CA TRP A 20 10.55 -9.43 -0.15
C TRP A 20 11.52 -9.35 1.03
N ALA A 21 11.21 -8.55 2.05
CA ALA A 21 12.00 -8.45 3.28
C ALA A 21 12.17 -9.81 4.00
N LYS A 22 11.24 -10.76 3.82
CA LYS A 22 11.26 -12.08 4.48
C LYS A 22 12.27 -13.04 3.84
N LEU A 23 12.80 -12.70 2.66
CA LEU A 23 13.80 -13.51 1.96
C LEU A 23 15.20 -13.38 2.56
N PHE A 24 15.44 -12.35 3.37
CA PHE A 24 16.77 -12.00 3.85
C PHE A 24 17.04 -12.49 5.28
N VAL A 25 18.30 -12.84 5.53
CA VAL A 25 18.79 -13.33 6.82
C VAL A 25 18.89 -12.19 7.86
N PRO A 26 18.96 -12.50 9.18
CA PRO A 26 19.31 -11.49 10.18
C PRO A 26 20.62 -10.76 9.83
N GLY A 27 20.65 -9.44 10.03
CA GLY A 27 21.81 -8.59 9.71
C GLY A 27 21.78 -7.97 8.31
N ASP A 28 20.93 -8.46 7.40
CA ASP A 28 20.71 -7.80 6.11
C ASP A 28 19.70 -6.64 6.27
N PHE A 29 20.10 -5.43 5.88
CA PHE A 29 19.26 -4.23 5.96
C PHE A 29 17.93 -4.38 5.20
N ARG A 30 17.91 -5.13 4.08
CA ARG A 30 16.70 -5.31 3.26
C ARG A 30 15.56 -5.98 4.03
N ARG A 31 15.90 -6.76 5.07
CA ARG A 31 14.92 -7.34 6.01
C ARG A 31 14.13 -6.28 6.78
N THR A 32 14.65 -5.06 6.87
CA THR A 32 13.99 -3.95 7.58
C THR A 32 12.95 -3.21 6.73
N ILE A 33 12.93 -3.44 5.42
CA ILE A 33 12.08 -2.74 4.46
C ILE A 33 10.71 -3.43 4.40
N THR A 34 9.97 -3.35 5.50
CA THR A 34 8.61 -3.90 5.61
C THR A 34 7.70 -3.00 6.45
N TRP A 35 6.42 -2.96 6.07
CA TRP A 35 5.36 -2.27 6.82
C TRP A 35 5.22 -2.80 8.25
N GLU A 36 5.45 -4.10 8.47
CA GLU A 36 5.31 -4.73 9.80
C GLU A 36 6.23 -4.09 10.86
N LEU A 37 7.41 -3.62 10.45
CA LEU A 37 8.37 -2.99 11.35
C LEU A 37 8.04 -1.52 11.63
N CYS A 38 7.20 -0.86 10.84
CA CYS A 38 6.73 0.49 11.14
C CYS A 38 5.80 0.49 12.37
N PHE A 39 5.12 -0.63 12.63
CA PHE A 39 4.20 -0.80 13.75
C PHE A 39 4.80 -1.62 14.91
N ALA A 40 6.11 -1.82 14.93
CA ALA A 40 6.79 -2.61 15.97
C ALA A 40 6.51 -2.06 17.38
N ARG A 41 6.50 -0.73 17.55
CA ARG A 41 6.19 -0.10 18.84
C ARG A 41 4.76 -0.38 19.30
N VAL A 42 3.79 -0.33 18.40
CA VAL A 42 2.38 -0.65 18.71
C VAL A 42 2.25 -2.11 19.16
N ARG A 43 2.94 -3.03 18.47
CA ARG A 43 2.99 -4.44 18.86
C ARG A 43 3.64 -4.68 20.22
N MET A 44 4.75 -3.99 20.52
CA MET A 44 5.46 -4.13 21.80
C MET A 44 4.63 -3.62 22.98
N LEU A 45 3.95 -2.48 22.79
CA LEU A 45 3.13 -1.88 23.86
C LEU A 45 1.81 -2.63 24.07
N GLY A 46 1.32 -3.36 23.06
CA GLY A 46 0.09 -4.13 23.17
C GLY A 46 -1.17 -3.27 23.33
N ILE A 47 -1.09 -1.95 23.13
CA ILE A 47 -2.22 -1.03 23.25
C ILE A 47 -2.24 -0.07 22.05
N ALA A 48 -3.40 0.06 21.42
CA ALA A 48 -3.64 1.01 20.33
C ALA A 48 -5.02 1.67 20.47
N THR A 49 -5.14 2.92 20.03
CA THR A 49 -6.44 3.57 19.79
C THR A 49 -6.59 3.73 18.29
N ASN A 50 -7.66 3.16 17.73
CA ASN A 50 -8.01 3.27 16.32
C ASN A 50 -9.12 4.32 16.17
N PHE A 51 -8.75 5.48 15.67
CA PHE A 51 -9.70 6.50 15.23
C PHE A 51 -10.16 6.13 13.82
N TYR A 52 -11.45 5.85 13.65
CA TYR A 52 -11.98 5.42 12.36
C TYR A 52 -13.28 6.14 12.01
N SER A 53 -13.54 6.30 10.71
CA SER A 53 -14.79 6.78 10.15
C SER A 53 -15.20 5.83 9.01
N PRO A 54 -16.39 5.22 9.03
CA PRO A 54 -16.92 4.50 7.86
C PRO A 54 -17.16 5.41 6.65
N GLY A 55 -17.21 6.73 6.84
CA GLY A 55 -17.33 7.73 5.78
C GLY A 55 -16.00 8.15 5.18
N GLU A 56 -14.89 7.63 5.71
CA GLU A 56 -13.56 7.99 5.27
C GLU A 56 -13.37 7.70 3.77
N ASP A 57 -12.66 8.60 3.11
CA ASP A 57 -12.53 8.69 1.68
C ASP A 57 -11.14 8.25 1.17
N VAL A 58 -10.06 8.41 1.94
CA VAL A 58 -8.69 8.06 1.50
C VAL A 58 -8.33 6.59 1.79
N THR A 59 -8.41 6.15 3.05
CA THR A 59 -8.10 4.82 3.58
C THR A 59 -9.16 3.76 3.29
N ASN A 60 -10.34 4.17 2.85
CA ASN A 60 -11.40 3.24 2.47
C ASN A 60 -10.95 2.31 1.33
N CYS A 61 -11.50 1.10 1.32
CA CYS A 61 -11.03 0.02 0.47
C CYS A 61 -12.19 -0.61 -0.31
N PRO A 62 -12.69 0.04 -1.37
CA PRO A 62 -13.81 -0.46 -2.16
C PRO A 62 -13.53 -1.85 -2.73
N ARG A 63 -14.48 -2.78 -2.57
CA ARG A 63 -14.32 -4.17 -3.06
C ARG A 63 -14.19 -4.27 -4.58
N SER A 64 -14.77 -3.32 -5.31
CA SER A 64 -14.74 -3.25 -6.78
C SER A 64 -13.35 -2.97 -7.36
N THR A 65 -12.40 -2.46 -6.57
CA THR A 65 -11.06 -2.12 -7.03
C THR A 65 -10.14 -3.32 -6.85
N THR A 66 -9.81 -4.03 -7.93
CA THR A 66 -9.04 -5.29 -7.86
C THR A 66 -7.77 -5.33 -8.70
N SER A 67 -7.60 -4.41 -9.66
CA SER A 67 -6.48 -4.43 -10.61
C SER A 67 -5.94 -3.03 -10.88
N ALA A 68 -4.68 -2.97 -11.30
CA ALA A 68 -3.97 -1.78 -11.72
C ALA A 68 -4.45 -1.17 -13.05
N SER A 69 -5.38 -1.80 -13.78
CA SER A 69 -6.05 -1.21 -14.97
C SER A 69 -6.99 -0.04 -14.64
N VAL A 70 -6.74 0.65 -13.52
CA VAL A 70 -7.45 1.77 -12.88
C VAL A 70 -7.65 2.98 -13.81
N LEU A 71 -7.29 2.91 -15.10
CA LEU A 71 -7.67 3.87 -16.11
C LEU A 71 -9.16 4.23 -16.01
N ALA A 72 -10.03 3.23 -15.87
CA ALA A 72 -11.47 3.47 -15.76
C ALA A 72 -11.90 4.08 -14.42
N SER A 73 -11.16 3.90 -13.32
CA SER A 73 -11.55 4.39 -11.98
C SER A 73 -10.89 5.72 -11.60
N LEU A 74 -9.66 5.96 -12.04
CA LEU A 74 -8.94 7.23 -11.83
C LEU A 74 -9.49 8.34 -12.75
N TRP A 75 -9.78 8.02 -14.02
CA TRP A 75 -10.33 9.00 -14.97
C TRP A 75 -11.86 9.16 -14.92
N SER A 76 -12.58 8.27 -14.22
CA SER A 76 -14.03 8.45 -13.97
C SER A 76 -14.33 9.32 -12.73
N GLY A 77 -13.32 9.96 -12.13
CA GLY A 77 -13.47 10.74 -10.90
C GLY A 77 -13.80 9.90 -9.66
N ARG A 78 -13.81 8.56 -9.77
CA ARG A 78 -14.23 7.66 -8.68
C ARG A 78 -13.11 7.30 -7.71
N ALA A 79 -11.84 7.43 -8.12
CA ALA A 79 -10.68 7.00 -7.34
C ALA A 79 -9.74 8.13 -6.88
N VAL A 80 -9.96 9.38 -7.34
CA VAL A 80 -9.14 10.52 -6.93
C VAL A 80 -9.52 10.98 -5.52
N ASP A 81 -10.81 10.84 -5.17
CA ASP A 81 -11.35 11.28 -3.89
C ASP A 81 -11.97 10.13 -3.08
N TYR A 82 -11.83 8.86 -3.52
CA TYR A 82 -12.40 7.71 -2.79
C TYR A 82 -11.59 6.43 -2.99
N GLY A 83 -11.08 5.86 -1.90
CA GLY A 83 -10.21 4.69 -1.88
C GLY A 83 -8.82 4.93 -2.48
N VAL A 84 -8.28 6.14 -2.28
CA VAL A 84 -6.97 6.56 -2.79
C VAL A 84 -5.86 5.64 -2.31
N TRP A 85 -5.87 5.24 -1.03
CA TRP A 85 -4.90 4.31 -0.46
C TRP A 85 -4.82 3.01 -1.25
N LYS A 86 -5.97 2.33 -1.41
CA LYS A 86 -6.04 1.07 -2.15
C LYS A 86 -5.56 1.22 -3.60
N THR A 87 -5.93 2.33 -4.22
CA THR A 87 -5.50 2.65 -5.60
C THR A 87 -3.98 2.80 -5.69
N GLN A 88 -3.37 3.57 -4.78
CA GLN A 88 -1.92 3.73 -4.72
C GLN A 88 -1.21 2.38 -4.53
N GLU A 89 -1.66 1.57 -3.58
CA GLU A 89 -1.06 0.27 -3.28
C GLU A 89 -1.12 -0.71 -4.46
N LEU A 90 -2.20 -0.68 -5.25
CA LEU A 90 -2.35 -1.52 -6.46
C LEU A 90 -1.55 -1.00 -7.66
N LEU A 91 -1.20 0.30 -7.69
CA LEU A 91 -0.44 0.90 -8.80
C LEU A 91 1.08 0.78 -8.65
N LYS A 92 1.60 0.47 -7.47
CA LYS A 92 3.05 0.33 -7.24
C LYS A 92 3.67 -0.63 -8.25
N GLY A 93 4.77 -0.21 -8.87
CA GLY A 93 5.52 -1.03 -9.84
C GLY A 93 4.88 -1.24 -11.20
N VAL A 94 3.63 -0.80 -11.41
CA VAL A 94 2.90 -1.01 -12.66
C VAL A 94 3.39 0.03 -13.68
N GLY A 95 3.83 -0.41 -14.85
CA GLY A 95 4.31 0.49 -15.91
C GLY A 95 3.19 1.17 -16.68
N TRP A 96 3.51 2.31 -17.29
CA TRP A 96 2.63 3.07 -18.18
C TRP A 96 1.94 2.20 -19.27
N SER A 97 2.64 1.19 -19.79
CA SER A 97 2.10 0.26 -20.79
C SER A 97 0.95 -0.62 -20.28
N ARG A 98 0.79 -0.75 -18.95
CA ARG A 98 -0.32 -1.48 -18.31
C ARG A 98 -1.36 -0.55 -17.69
N SER A 99 -0.97 0.67 -17.35
CA SER A 99 -1.88 1.68 -16.80
C SER A 99 -1.34 3.07 -17.02
N ILE A 100 -2.10 3.93 -17.72
CA ILE A 100 -1.74 5.35 -17.87
C ILE A 100 -1.75 6.04 -16.49
N ALA A 101 -2.52 5.54 -15.53
CA ALA A 101 -2.48 6.02 -14.14
C ALA A 101 -1.09 5.89 -13.49
N ALA A 102 -0.21 5.03 -14.02
CA ALA A 102 1.17 4.93 -13.55
C ALA A 102 2.02 6.20 -13.81
N ILE A 103 1.61 7.12 -14.69
CA ILE A 103 2.31 8.43 -14.82
C ILE A 103 2.18 9.28 -13.56
N ALA A 104 1.07 9.14 -12.83
CA ALA A 104 0.90 9.85 -11.56
C ALA A 104 1.80 9.26 -10.44
N MET A 105 2.40 8.09 -10.66
CA MET A 105 3.33 7.48 -9.73
C MET A 105 4.75 7.97 -10.03
N GLU A 106 5.38 8.59 -9.03
CA GLU A 106 6.66 9.30 -9.18
C GLU A 106 7.78 8.41 -9.76
N ARG A 107 7.74 7.09 -9.52
CA ARG A 107 8.70 6.12 -10.07
C ARG A 107 8.07 4.75 -10.27
N THR A 108 8.25 4.14 -11.44
CA THR A 108 7.83 2.76 -11.66
C THR A 108 8.90 1.76 -11.19
N GLN A 109 8.85 1.39 -9.91
CA GLN A 109 9.74 0.41 -9.27
C GLN A 109 8.98 -0.47 -8.29
N GLY A 110 9.53 -1.65 -7.96
CA GLY A 110 8.95 -2.53 -6.96
C GLY A 110 7.57 -3.09 -7.34
N GLY A 111 6.74 -3.28 -6.33
CA GLY A 111 5.29 -3.45 -6.41
C GLY A 111 4.87 -4.68 -7.21
N TRP A 112 3.98 -4.43 -8.17
CA TRP A 112 3.33 -5.44 -9.01
C TRP A 112 3.87 -5.44 -10.45
N GLY A 113 4.98 -4.74 -10.70
CA GLY A 113 5.69 -4.88 -11.98
C GLY A 113 6.40 -6.21 -12.04
N PHE A 114 6.50 -6.84 -13.21
CA PHE A 114 7.30 -8.07 -13.38
C PHE A 114 8.75 -7.73 -13.76
N ASN A 115 9.72 -8.46 -13.23
CA ASN A 115 11.12 -8.32 -13.59
C ASN A 115 11.43 -9.03 -14.92
N PRO A 116 12.02 -8.33 -15.91
CA PRO A 116 12.56 -8.91 -17.13
C PRO A 116 13.51 -10.11 -16.98
N ALA A 117 14.18 -10.27 -15.83
CA ALA A 117 15.04 -11.43 -15.58
C ALA A 117 14.25 -12.76 -15.54
N TRP A 118 12.96 -12.70 -15.21
CA TRP A 118 12.08 -13.85 -15.01
C TRP A 118 11.01 -13.92 -16.10
N ARG A 119 11.44 -13.93 -17.37
CA ARG A 119 10.56 -14.02 -18.55
C ARG A 119 10.16 -15.46 -18.84
N GLY A 120 8.93 -15.61 -19.35
CA GLY A 120 8.45 -16.85 -19.93
C GLY A 120 8.88 -17.01 -21.38
N ARG A 121 8.07 -17.72 -22.16
CA ARG A 121 8.32 -18.00 -23.58
C ARG A 121 8.32 -16.70 -24.41
N TYR A 122 9.19 -16.63 -25.42
CA TYR A 122 9.12 -15.58 -26.43
C TYR A 122 8.02 -15.89 -27.48
N VAL A 123 7.15 -14.93 -27.71
CA VAL A 123 6.07 -14.96 -28.70
C VAL A 123 6.41 -13.98 -29.84
N PRO A 124 6.66 -14.48 -31.05
CA PRO A 124 6.91 -13.63 -32.22
C PRO A 124 5.68 -12.77 -32.57
N GLY A 125 5.92 -11.52 -32.96
CA GLY A 125 4.86 -10.58 -33.41
C GLY A 125 4.43 -10.79 -34.87
N GLY A 126 4.99 -11.79 -35.55
CA GLY A 126 4.69 -12.10 -36.94
C GLY A 126 5.53 -13.27 -37.46
N PRO A 127 5.38 -13.63 -38.74
CA PRO A 127 6.05 -14.78 -39.35
C PRO A 127 7.56 -14.59 -39.55
N THR A 128 8.07 -13.36 -39.44
CA THR A 128 9.48 -13.03 -39.61
C THR A 128 10.09 -12.50 -38.31
N LYS A 129 11.38 -12.74 -38.08
CA LYS A 129 12.11 -12.22 -36.89
C LYS A 129 12.07 -10.67 -36.80
N ASN A 130 11.88 -9.99 -37.92
CA ASN A 130 11.86 -8.52 -38.01
C ASN A 130 10.52 -7.91 -37.58
N ALA A 131 9.47 -8.71 -37.41
CA ALA A 131 8.18 -8.26 -36.87
C ALA A 131 8.22 -8.00 -35.35
N GLY A 132 9.37 -8.22 -34.71
CA GLY A 132 9.51 -8.13 -33.26
C GLY A 132 8.76 -9.25 -32.54
N GLY A 133 8.40 -9.00 -31.29
CA GLY A 133 7.70 -9.94 -30.43
C GLY A 133 7.79 -9.53 -28.97
N HIS A 134 7.21 -10.34 -28.09
CA HIS A 134 7.22 -10.08 -26.66
C HIS A 134 7.52 -11.36 -25.90
N PHE A 135 8.00 -11.20 -24.67
CA PHE A 135 8.12 -12.33 -23.76
C PHE A 135 6.86 -12.40 -22.92
N GLU A 136 6.32 -13.62 -22.81
CA GLU A 136 5.26 -13.92 -21.86
C GLU A 136 5.77 -13.80 -20.42
N ARG A 137 4.83 -13.73 -19.49
CA ARG A 137 5.14 -13.87 -18.07
C ARG A 137 5.52 -15.33 -17.79
N MET A 138 6.45 -15.54 -16.87
CA MET A 138 6.74 -16.89 -16.37
C MET A 138 5.48 -17.45 -15.69
N ASP A 139 5.10 -18.68 -16.01
CA ASP A 139 3.91 -19.30 -15.42
C ASP A 139 4.10 -19.54 -13.91
N PRO A 140 3.01 -19.51 -13.11
CA PRO A 140 3.12 -19.67 -11.65
C PRO A 140 3.81 -20.97 -11.20
N PRO A 141 3.51 -22.16 -11.75
CA PRO A 141 4.20 -23.40 -11.38
C PRO A 141 5.73 -23.34 -11.60
N THR A 142 6.19 -22.72 -12.69
CA THR A 142 7.62 -22.52 -12.93
C THR A 142 8.22 -21.48 -11.99
N ALA A 143 7.53 -20.36 -11.77
CA ALA A 143 7.98 -19.29 -10.87
C ALA A 143 8.10 -19.78 -9.42
N ASP A 144 7.23 -20.70 -8.98
CA ASP A 144 7.29 -21.31 -7.65
C ASP A 144 8.53 -22.17 -7.42
N ARG A 145 9.28 -22.53 -8.47
CA ARG A 145 10.56 -23.24 -8.33
C ARG A 145 11.74 -22.31 -8.07
N ILE A 146 11.57 -20.99 -8.24
CA ILE A 146 12.64 -20.02 -7.98
C ILE A 146 12.98 -20.04 -6.48
N THR A 147 14.27 -20.17 -6.19
CA THR A 147 14.78 -20.26 -4.82
C THR A 147 14.86 -18.88 -4.16
N THR A 148 14.79 -18.84 -2.82
CA THR A 148 15.03 -17.61 -2.05
C THR A 148 16.38 -16.98 -2.36
N ALA A 149 17.42 -17.82 -2.57
CA ALA A 149 18.75 -17.34 -2.91
C ALA A 149 18.77 -16.59 -4.26
N GLN A 150 18.03 -17.09 -5.27
CA GLN A 150 17.85 -16.41 -6.55
C GLN A 150 17.04 -15.12 -6.40
N LEU A 151 15.93 -15.14 -5.66
CA LEU A 151 15.07 -13.97 -5.43
C LEU A 151 15.76 -12.86 -4.63
N ALA A 152 16.75 -13.21 -3.81
CA ALA A 152 17.60 -12.24 -3.11
C ALA A 152 18.57 -11.52 -4.05
N GLN A 153 18.95 -12.13 -5.19
CA GLN A 153 19.74 -11.50 -6.24
C GLN A 153 18.85 -10.64 -7.14
N ASP A 154 17.82 -11.27 -7.68
CA ASP A 154 16.91 -10.72 -8.67
C ASP A 154 15.46 -10.96 -8.21
N PRO A 155 14.77 -9.93 -7.67
CA PRO A 155 13.38 -10.09 -7.27
C PRO A 155 12.52 -10.49 -8.47
N PHE A 156 11.45 -11.27 -8.21
CA PHE A 156 10.49 -11.63 -9.25
C PHE A 156 9.69 -10.42 -9.74
N PHE A 157 9.38 -9.52 -8.80
CA PHE A 157 8.81 -8.21 -9.10
C PHE A 157 9.86 -7.23 -9.64
N ARG A 158 9.40 -6.13 -10.24
CA ARG A 158 10.24 -5.11 -10.86
C ARG A 158 11.28 -4.63 -9.85
N PRO A 159 12.57 -4.70 -10.16
CA PRO A 159 13.60 -4.34 -9.21
C PRO A 159 13.45 -2.89 -8.71
N PRO A 160 13.81 -2.60 -7.45
CA PRO A 160 14.03 -1.23 -6.99
C PRO A 160 15.07 -0.53 -7.87
N ASN A 161 14.93 0.79 -8.03
CA ASN A 161 15.88 1.62 -8.75
C ASN A 161 17.18 1.79 -7.97
N GLU A 162 17.12 1.65 -6.66
CA GLU A 162 18.24 1.69 -5.75
C GLU A 162 19.13 0.46 -5.99
N GLY A 163 20.11 0.61 -6.88
CA GLY A 163 20.96 -0.49 -7.34
C GLY A 163 21.69 -1.24 -6.22
N VAL A 164 21.96 -0.56 -5.09
CA VAL A 164 22.54 -1.14 -3.87
C VAL A 164 21.68 -2.23 -3.24
N LEU A 165 20.38 -2.25 -3.54
CA LEU A 165 19.46 -3.26 -3.02
C LEU A 165 19.46 -4.55 -3.86
N ARG A 166 20.14 -4.56 -5.00
CA ARG A 166 20.26 -5.70 -5.93
C ARG A 166 21.61 -6.43 -5.73
N GLY A 167 21.61 -7.74 -5.95
CA GLY A 167 22.83 -8.55 -5.93
C GLY A 167 23.23 -9.15 -4.56
N PRO A 168 24.38 -9.86 -4.51
CA PRO A 168 24.64 -10.87 -3.49
C PRO A 168 25.08 -10.33 -2.13
N ARG A 169 25.39 -9.05 -2.04
CA ARG A 169 25.76 -8.34 -0.83
C ARG A 169 25.58 -6.86 -1.09
N LEU A 170 25.11 -6.13 -0.08
CA LEU A 170 25.19 -4.68 -0.06
C LEU A 170 26.65 -4.30 -0.34
N LEU A 171 26.92 -3.73 -1.51
CA LEU A 171 28.23 -3.20 -1.87
C LEU A 171 28.50 -2.02 -0.93
N ALA A 172 29.28 -2.27 0.11
CA ALA A 172 29.62 -1.35 1.20
C ALA A 172 28.40 -0.83 2.00
N PRO A 173 28.59 -0.43 3.28
CA PRO A 173 27.60 0.39 3.96
C PRO A 173 27.39 1.68 3.14
N SER A 174 26.23 1.79 2.49
CA SER A 174 25.82 3.04 1.87
C SER A 174 25.17 3.89 2.95
N PRO A 175 25.64 5.12 3.23
CA PRO A 175 25.00 6.03 4.17
C PRO A 175 23.52 6.29 3.85
N ILE A 176 23.13 6.07 2.59
CA ILE A 176 21.75 6.21 2.13
C ILE A 176 20.86 5.11 2.76
N LEU A 177 21.38 3.90 2.98
CA LEU A 177 20.67 2.79 3.62
C LEU A 177 20.34 3.08 5.09
N ASP A 178 21.16 3.88 5.77
CA ASP A 178 20.90 4.27 7.16
C ASP A 178 19.93 5.46 7.28
N CYS A 179 19.52 6.05 6.15
CA CYS A 179 18.56 7.15 6.15
C CYS A 179 17.12 6.63 6.28
N ALA A 180 16.46 6.94 7.38
CA ALA A 180 15.05 6.59 7.63
C ALA A 180 14.14 7.02 6.46
N ASN A 181 14.44 8.15 5.81
CA ASN A 181 13.68 8.65 4.67
C ASN A 181 13.72 7.70 3.49
N MET A 182 14.84 7.02 3.20
CA MET A 182 14.87 6.05 2.09
C MET A 182 14.00 4.83 2.40
N ARG A 183 13.98 4.35 3.65
CA ARG A 183 13.09 3.26 4.04
C ARG A 183 11.63 3.64 3.84
N TYR A 184 11.21 4.83 4.29
CA TYR A 184 9.85 5.31 4.09
C TYR A 184 9.52 5.52 2.61
N ASP A 185 10.47 6.03 1.82
CA ASP A 185 10.32 6.21 0.38
C ASP A 185 10.07 4.88 -0.34
N LEU A 186 10.85 3.84 0.00
CA LEU A 186 10.69 2.49 -0.54
C LEU A 186 9.36 1.86 -0.14
N LEU A 187 8.93 2.04 1.11
CA LEU A 187 7.61 1.57 1.55
C LEU A 187 6.47 2.29 0.81
N ALA A 188 6.59 3.60 0.62
CA ALA A 188 5.59 4.41 -0.06
C ALA A 188 5.49 4.12 -1.57
N ARG A 189 6.59 3.75 -2.24
CA ARG A 189 6.65 3.63 -3.70
C ARG A 189 6.79 2.21 -4.23
N ALA A 190 7.52 1.36 -3.52
CA ALA A 190 7.99 0.06 -4.03
C ALA A 190 7.38 -1.14 -3.29
N ILE A 191 7.03 -1.02 -2.01
CA ILE A 191 6.55 -2.15 -1.21
C ILE A 191 5.05 -2.01 -0.94
N PRO A 192 4.18 -2.83 -1.56
CA PRO A 192 2.75 -2.74 -1.36
C PRO A 192 2.34 -3.29 0.01
N ALA A 193 1.32 -2.69 0.61
CA ALA A 193 0.65 -3.21 1.78
C ALA A 193 -0.30 -4.35 1.39
N MET A 194 -0.29 -5.44 2.16
CA MET A 194 -1.16 -6.61 1.94
C MET A 194 -2.46 -6.56 2.75
N THR A 195 -2.63 -5.50 3.56
CA THR A 195 -3.77 -5.26 4.43
C THR A 195 -4.38 -3.91 4.12
N PHE A 196 -5.62 -3.71 4.56
CA PHE A 196 -6.24 -2.39 4.51
C PHE A 196 -5.52 -1.41 5.44
N ALA A 197 -5.62 -0.13 5.11
CA ALA A 197 -5.24 0.93 6.03
C ALA A 197 -6.22 0.95 7.22
N ALA A 198 -5.72 1.35 8.38
CA ALA A 198 -6.57 1.75 9.49
C ALA A 198 -7.22 3.10 9.15
N GLY A 199 -8.40 3.38 9.74
CA GLY A 199 -9.10 4.66 9.56
C GLY A 199 -10.48 4.53 8.93
N ALA A 200 -10.73 3.56 8.05
CA ALA A 200 -12.06 3.38 7.44
C ALA A 200 -12.98 2.46 8.24
N ALA A 201 -12.41 1.58 9.06
CA ALA A 201 -13.16 0.53 9.75
C ALA A 201 -12.59 0.27 11.15
N PRO A 202 -13.40 -0.29 12.06
CA PRO A 202 -12.90 -0.74 13.35
C PRO A 202 -11.89 -1.87 13.14
N VAL A 203 -10.79 -1.81 13.89
CA VAL A 203 -9.82 -2.91 13.93
C VAL A 203 -10.41 -4.00 14.82
N PRO A 204 -10.59 -5.24 14.31
CA PRO A 204 -11.16 -6.32 15.08
C PRO A 204 -10.21 -6.73 16.21
N SER A 205 -10.78 -7.21 17.32
CA SER A 205 -10.00 -7.79 18.41
C SER A 205 -9.17 -8.96 17.89
N THR A 206 -7.85 -8.80 17.85
CA THR A 206 -6.95 -9.90 17.53
C THR A 206 -6.71 -10.70 18.80
N GLY A 207 -6.90 -12.02 18.78
CA GLY A 207 -6.67 -12.92 19.93
C GLY A 207 -5.23 -12.95 20.49
N ASN A 208 -4.35 -12.06 20.02
CA ASN A 208 -2.93 -11.98 20.33
C ASN A 208 -2.62 -11.01 21.50
N GLY A 209 -3.62 -10.63 22.29
CA GLY A 209 -3.44 -9.76 23.46
C GLY A 209 -3.27 -8.26 23.16
N LEU A 210 -3.34 -7.84 21.89
CA LEU A 210 -3.39 -6.42 21.51
C LEU A 210 -4.75 -5.83 21.93
N GLN A 211 -4.73 -4.88 22.84
CA GLN A 211 -5.90 -4.11 23.24
C GLN A 211 -6.09 -2.93 22.28
N VAL A 212 -7.14 -2.99 21.46
CA VAL A 212 -7.50 -1.91 20.54
C VAL A 212 -8.77 -1.23 21.02
N ALA A 213 -8.67 0.06 21.36
CA ALA A 213 -9.82 0.92 21.59
C ALA A 213 -10.24 1.53 20.24
N ASN A 214 -11.42 1.17 19.74
CA ASN A 214 -11.98 1.76 18.52
C ASN A 214 -12.80 3.01 18.88
N PHE A 215 -12.45 4.16 18.30
CA PHE A 215 -13.15 5.43 18.47
C PHE A 215 -13.77 5.84 17.13
N ASP A 216 -15.10 5.83 17.08
CA ASP A 216 -15.88 6.15 15.88
C ASP A 216 -16.00 7.68 15.71
N LEU A 217 -15.35 8.22 14.68
CA LEU A 217 -15.33 9.65 14.41
C LEU A 217 -16.68 10.17 13.90
N GLU A 218 -17.47 9.34 13.19
CA GLU A 218 -18.79 9.73 12.71
C GLU A 218 -19.77 9.93 13.87
N ALA A 219 -19.69 9.05 14.86
CA ALA A 219 -20.61 9.03 15.99
C ALA A 219 -20.13 9.86 17.19
N LEU A 220 -18.82 9.90 17.44
CA LEU A 220 -18.23 10.47 18.67
C LEU A 220 -17.20 11.58 18.40
N GLY A 221 -16.68 11.68 17.17
CA GLY A 221 -15.66 12.67 16.81
C GLY A 221 -16.21 14.06 16.56
N ARG A 222 -17.53 14.19 16.36
CA ARG A 222 -18.24 15.42 16.00
C ARG A 222 -19.37 15.79 16.94
N THR A 223 -19.72 17.07 16.99
CA THR A 223 -20.75 17.60 17.88
C THR A 223 -22.18 17.27 17.44
N ASP A 224 -22.52 17.53 16.18
CA ASP A 224 -23.85 17.26 15.63
C ASP A 224 -23.75 16.84 14.14
N PRO A 225 -24.15 15.61 13.78
CA PRO A 225 -24.25 15.16 12.39
C PRO A 225 -25.16 16.04 11.52
N GLY A 226 -26.21 16.64 12.11
CA GLY A 226 -27.15 17.51 11.41
C GLY A 226 -26.62 18.90 11.08
N GLN A 227 -25.46 19.27 11.64
CA GLN A 227 -24.79 20.55 11.40
C GLN A 227 -23.43 20.38 10.72
N TRP A 228 -23.16 19.21 10.14
CA TRP A 228 -21.91 18.96 9.41
C TRP A 228 -21.81 19.88 8.19
N PRO A 229 -20.63 20.46 7.90
CA PRO A 229 -20.48 21.38 6.78
C PRO A 229 -20.79 20.68 5.44
N THR A 230 -21.43 21.43 4.54
CA THR A 230 -21.70 20.98 3.17
C THR A 230 -20.52 21.24 2.24
N GLU A 231 -19.73 22.30 2.52
CA GLU A 231 -18.53 22.65 1.75
C GLU A 231 -17.48 21.54 1.89
N GLY A 232 -17.01 21.01 0.76
CA GLY A 232 -16.09 19.86 0.73
C GLY A 232 -16.75 18.50 0.91
N HIS A 233 -18.08 18.46 1.11
CA HIS A 233 -18.89 17.26 1.35
C HIS A 233 -19.95 17.04 0.26
N GLU A 234 -19.84 17.73 -0.88
CA GLU A 234 -20.91 17.78 -1.89
C GLU A 234 -21.06 16.47 -2.70
N ALA A 235 -20.04 15.61 -2.69
CA ALA A 235 -20.10 14.34 -3.41
C ALA A 235 -21.17 13.41 -2.82
N THR A 236 -22.00 12.80 -3.67
CA THR A 236 -23.18 12.00 -3.27
C THR A 236 -22.88 10.89 -2.25
N ARG A 237 -21.66 10.35 -2.23
CA ARG A 237 -21.24 9.28 -1.30
C ARG A 237 -20.61 9.79 -0.01
N LEU A 238 -20.27 11.08 0.04
CA LEU A 238 -19.50 11.73 1.10
C LEU A 238 -20.35 12.77 1.87
N ALA A 239 -21.54 13.11 1.37
CA ALA A 239 -22.44 14.06 2.01
C ALA A 239 -22.74 13.70 3.47
N GLY A 240 -22.42 14.63 4.37
CA GLY A 240 -22.66 14.52 5.81
C GLY A 240 -21.78 13.47 6.51
N ARG A 241 -20.73 12.99 5.85
CA ARG A 241 -19.80 11.99 6.38
C ARG A 241 -18.57 12.66 6.98
N TRP A 242 -17.87 11.98 7.88
CA TRP A 242 -16.56 12.39 8.33
C TRP A 242 -15.50 11.94 7.32
N LEU A 243 -14.82 12.91 6.69
CA LEU A 243 -13.77 12.71 5.68
C LEU A 243 -12.37 12.79 6.29
N HIS A 244 -11.37 12.27 5.55
CA HIS A 244 -10.00 12.13 6.01
C HIS A 244 -9.42 13.44 6.53
N SER A 245 -9.69 14.57 5.86
CA SER A 245 -9.14 15.88 6.22
C SER A 245 -10.01 16.69 7.19
N ASP A 246 -11.16 16.18 7.64
CA ASP A 246 -12.08 16.99 8.45
C ASP A 246 -11.49 17.45 9.77
N TYR A 247 -10.60 16.65 10.38
CA TYR A 247 -9.90 17.02 11.60
C TYR A 247 -9.12 18.35 11.48
N LYS A 248 -8.76 18.77 10.26
CA LYS A 248 -8.06 20.04 10.00
C LYS A 248 -8.91 21.06 9.23
N ASN A 249 -9.80 20.60 8.35
CA ASN A 249 -10.53 21.47 7.42
C ASN A 249 -11.87 21.95 8.00
N VAL A 250 -12.47 21.18 8.91
CA VAL A 250 -13.72 21.57 9.56
C VAL A 250 -13.39 22.45 10.77
N ALA A 251 -14.18 23.51 10.97
CA ALA A 251 -13.96 24.45 12.06
C ALA A 251 -14.00 23.76 13.43
N LEU A 252 -13.12 24.20 14.33
CA LEU A 252 -12.88 23.57 15.63
C LEU A 252 -14.17 23.25 16.44
N PRO A 253 -15.21 24.11 16.50
CA PRO A 253 -16.42 23.79 17.25
C PRO A 253 -17.12 22.49 16.83
N TYR A 254 -16.99 22.07 15.57
CA TYR A 254 -17.62 20.86 15.07
C TYR A 254 -16.80 19.60 15.38
N VAL A 255 -15.47 19.73 15.42
CA VAL A 255 -14.51 18.63 15.64
C VAL A 255 -13.95 18.61 17.07
N ALA A 256 -14.43 19.50 17.96
CA ALA A 256 -13.99 19.61 19.34
C ALA A 256 -14.08 18.28 20.13
N PRO A 257 -15.07 17.39 19.92
CA PRO A 257 -15.13 16.11 20.60
C PRO A 257 -13.93 15.20 20.33
N LEU A 258 -13.44 15.15 19.07
CA LEU A 258 -12.21 14.44 18.72
C LEU A 258 -11.03 14.96 19.56
N PHE A 259 -10.80 16.28 19.55
CA PHE A 259 -9.66 16.86 20.27
C PHE A 259 -9.78 16.70 21.79
N THR A 260 -10.99 16.80 22.33
CA THR A 260 -11.26 16.57 23.75
C THR A 260 -10.93 15.13 24.12
N HIS A 261 -11.34 14.16 23.30
CA HIS A 261 -10.99 12.76 23.50
C HIS A 261 -9.47 12.56 23.44
N MET A 262 -8.78 13.12 22.44
CA MET A 262 -7.32 13.04 22.33
C MET A 262 -6.61 13.61 23.56
N ILE A 263 -7.05 14.78 24.06
CA ILE A 263 -6.49 15.41 25.26
C ILE A 263 -6.70 14.50 26.48
N ASN A 264 -7.92 14.01 26.69
CA ASN A 264 -8.23 13.14 27.83
C ASN A 264 -7.45 11.82 27.78
N PHE A 265 -7.29 11.21 26.60
CA PHE A 265 -6.54 9.96 26.45
C PHE A 265 -5.03 10.14 26.51
N ALA A 266 -4.50 11.26 25.99
CA ALA A 266 -3.07 11.57 26.02
C ALA A 266 -2.62 12.04 27.41
N ALA A 267 -3.48 12.74 28.16
CA ALA A 267 -3.20 13.16 29.54
C ALA A 267 -3.17 11.98 30.54
N LEU A 268 -3.64 10.79 30.14
CA LEU A 268 -3.67 9.57 30.93
C LEU A 268 -2.48 8.63 30.66
N ARG A 269 -1.43 9.09 29.95
CA ARG A 269 -0.20 8.33 29.68
C ARG A 269 1.06 9.09 30.04
#